data_AF-A0A517QB84-F1
#
_entry.id   AF-A0A517QB84-F1
#
_cell.length_a   1.000
_cell.length_b   1.000
_cell.length_c   1.000
_cell.angle_alpha   90.00
_cell.angle_beta   90.00
_cell.angle_gamma   90.00
#
_symmetry.space_group_name_H-M   'P 1'
#
loop_
_entity.id
_entity.type
_entity.pdbx_description
1 polymer ?
#
loop_
_entity_poly.entity_id
_entity_poly.type
_entity_poly.pdbx_seq_one_letter_code
_entity_poly.pdbx_strand_id
1 'polypeptide(L)'
;MKQLALSTFVLFCLLPPRAAEACMGCVNGVTEVQLPFLNDLLLLFAGWLVLTLIFSRPLTRGTRRFFYFGIPFFILGVLMIVPLALGLPILLCWFVYVLFQILQFFSTRQERILKNLLPLGINVIAILLAVTLIFVNSVRASSTPGIIKTLGGISPFYPQVVHRQMERLIERGPDVVPPLATALVQGLDRDYISSFRIAQIAYCLSQIDDPQAEATLQDIIEYRMTFQDNSHAKWEAAVCCLYAECAGKRAVPVLRGLLVQGEASQNRYQKFIALIALARTGDPHAVSTVLDHIDFLQEGLNQNYETWDNKMTHVTLQALAEGQHPADLIASPVYDSLRLGLQPDSTNQSGIEWNEYWNQKIDPTTLKQHWATLLKEKS
;
A
#
# COMPACT_ATOMS: atom_id res chain seq x y z
N MET A 1 28.06 -19.43 26.69
CA MET A 1 26.63 -19.30 26.32
C MET A 1 25.95 -18.04 26.85
N LYS A 2 26.06 -17.65 28.12
CA LYS A 2 25.48 -16.38 28.63
C LYS A 2 26.02 -15.12 27.92
N GLN A 3 27.32 -15.10 27.59
CA GLN A 3 27.96 -13.95 26.93
C GLN A 3 27.57 -13.77 25.46
N LEU A 4 27.24 -14.87 24.74
CA LEU A 4 26.86 -14.79 23.32
C LEU A 4 25.45 -14.20 23.16
N ALA A 5 24.53 -14.57 24.06
CA ALA A 5 23.18 -14.01 24.12
C ALA A 5 23.18 -12.53 24.56
N LEU A 6 24.07 -12.15 25.48
CA LEU A 6 24.22 -10.77 25.92
C LEU A 6 24.78 -9.87 24.79
N SER A 7 25.74 -10.38 24.02
CA SER A 7 26.34 -9.65 22.90
C SER A 7 25.40 -9.52 21.70
N THR A 8 24.55 -10.51 21.42
CA THR A 8 23.49 -10.37 20.40
C THR A 8 22.41 -9.38 20.82
N PHE A 9 22.03 -9.36 22.10
CA PHE A 9 21.08 -8.38 22.63
C PHE A 9 21.62 -6.95 22.57
N VAL A 10 22.90 -6.76 22.92
CA VAL A 10 23.57 -5.45 22.81
C VAL A 10 23.68 -4.99 21.35
N LEU A 11 23.96 -5.90 20.41
CA LEU A 11 23.97 -5.59 18.97
C LEU A 11 22.58 -5.15 18.47
N PHE A 12 21.51 -5.77 18.98
CA PHE A 12 20.12 -5.42 18.65
C PHE A 12 19.73 -4.03 19.17
N CYS A 13 20.26 -3.62 20.33
CA CYS A 13 20.06 -2.27 20.88
C CYS A 13 20.91 -1.19 20.18
N LEU A 14 21.96 -1.57 19.45
CA LEU A 14 22.90 -0.66 18.78
C LEU A 14 22.58 -0.43 17.30
N LEU A 15 21.69 -1.23 16.70
CA LEU A 15 21.24 -1.02 15.33
C LEU A 15 20.36 0.25 15.26
N PRO A 16 20.61 1.17 14.31
CA PRO A 16 19.82 2.39 14.19
C PRO A 16 18.36 2.02 13.86
N PRO A 17 17.39 2.39 14.70
CA PRO A 17 15.99 1.93 14.59
C PRO A 17 15.37 2.27 13.23
N ARG A 18 15.74 3.40 12.65
CA ARG A 18 15.13 3.93 11.41
C ARG A 18 15.46 3.14 10.13
N ALA A 19 16.64 2.54 10.03
CA ALA A 19 17.01 1.76 8.84
C ALA A 19 16.39 0.36 8.87
N ALA A 20 16.28 -0.23 10.07
CA ALA A 20 15.62 -1.51 10.27
C ALA A 20 14.09 -1.38 10.13
N GLU A 21 13.47 -0.30 10.61
CA GLU A 21 12.04 -0.01 10.47
C GLU A 21 11.58 0.12 9.01
N ALA A 22 12.38 0.78 8.14
CA ALA A 22 12.01 0.98 6.74
C ALA A 22 12.06 -0.31 5.90
N CYS A 23 13.08 -1.16 6.11
CA CYS A 23 13.15 -2.48 5.45
C CYS A 23 12.18 -3.49 6.07
N MET A 24 12.00 -3.48 7.40
CA MET A 24 11.04 -4.36 8.07
C MET A 24 9.59 -4.00 7.73
N GLY A 25 9.24 -2.72 7.59
CA GLY A 25 7.90 -2.29 7.16
C GLY A 25 7.50 -2.88 5.81
N CYS A 26 8.43 -2.90 4.85
CA CYS A 26 8.21 -3.43 3.51
C CYS A 26 7.91 -4.94 3.47
N VAL A 27 8.66 -5.74 4.25
CA VAL A 27 8.46 -7.20 4.33
C VAL A 27 7.28 -7.55 5.23
N ASN A 28 7.08 -6.78 6.31
CA ASN A 28 5.96 -6.97 7.24
C ASN A 28 4.61 -6.67 6.58
N GLY A 29 4.51 -5.68 5.69
CA GLY A 29 3.25 -5.36 5.01
C GLY A 29 2.70 -6.51 4.15
N VAL A 30 3.56 -7.16 3.36
CA VAL A 30 3.16 -8.34 2.57
C VAL A 30 2.81 -9.52 3.48
N THR A 31 3.58 -9.68 4.56
CA THR A 31 3.35 -10.72 5.58
C THR A 31 2.00 -10.55 6.27
N GLU A 32 1.65 -9.34 6.68
CA GLU A 32 0.38 -9.03 7.34
C GLU A 32 -0.82 -9.32 6.44
N VAL A 33 -0.66 -9.15 5.12
CA VAL A 33 -1.72 -9.46 4.14
C VAL A 33 -1.84 -10.96 3.89
N GLN A 34 -0.72 -11.65 3.68
CA GLN A 34 -0.72 -13.07 3.29
C GLN A 34 -0.88 -14.02 4.49
N LEU A 35 -0.34 -13.64 5.65
CA LEU A 35 -0.29 -14.43 6.88
C LEU A 35 -0.58 -13.53 8.10
N PRO A 36 -1.80 -12.99 8.22
CA PRO A 36 -2.17 -11.99 9.25
C PRO A 36 -2.02 -12.49 10.70
N PHE A 37 -1.93 -13.81 10.88
CA PHE A 37 -1.78 -14.46 12.18
C PHE A 37 -0.32 -14.78 12.55
N LEU A 38 0.64 -14.57 11.64
CA LEU A 38 2.01 -15.07 11.82
C LEU A 38 2.66 -14.51 13.10
N ASN A 39 2.63 -13.19 13.28
CA ASN A 39 3.25 -12.54 14.44
C ASN A 39 2.64 -13.00 15.77
N ASP A 40 1.33 -13.16 15.82
CA ASP A 40 0.64 -13.64 17.02
C ASP A 40 0.94 -15.12 17.30
N LEU A 41 1.08 -15.94 16.26
CA LEU A 41 1.52 -17.34 16.42
C LEU A 41 2.97 -17.44 16.88
N LEU A 42 3.85 -16.53 16.45
CA LEU A 42 5.24 -16.46 16.94
C LEU A 42 5.27 -16.14 18.43
N LEU A 43 4.46 -15.18 18.87
CA LEU A 43 4.33 -14.82 20.27
C LEU A 43 3.77 -15.98 21.10
N LEU A 44 2.73 -16.66 20.59
CA LEU A 44 2.14 -17.83 21.23
C LEU A 44 3.14 -18.99 21.33
N PHE A 45 3.90 -19.25 20.27
CA PHE A 45 4.96 -20.26 20.26
C PHE A 45 6.03 -19.97 21.32
N ALA A 46 6.48 -18.72 21.41
CA ALA A 46 7.45 -18.30 22.43
C ALA A 46 6.89 -18.45 23.85
N GLY A 47 5.63 -18.05 24.07
CA GLY A 47 4.92 -18.25 25.33
C GLY A 47 4.80 -19.73 25.71
N TRP A 48 4.43 -20.59 24.74
CA TRP A 48 4.37 -22.04 24.93
C TRP A 48 5.74 -22.63 25.30
N LEU A 49 6.83 -22.19 24.66
CA LEU A 49 8.19 -22.63 25.02
C LEU A 49 8.54 -22.28 26.47
N VAL A 50 8.25 -21.05 26.90
CA VAL A 50 8.51 -20.62 28.27
C VAL A 50 7.68 -21.42 29.28
N LEU A 51 6.37 -21.58 29.02
CA LEU A 51 5.48 -22.34 29.89
C LEU A 51 5.89 -23.81 30.00
N THR A 52 6.24 -24.46 28.89
CA THR A 52 6.72 -25.85 28.92
C THR A 52 8.06 -25.99 29.66
N LEU A 53 8.94 -24.98 29.62
CA LEU A 53 10.21 -24.98 30.38
C LEU A 53 10.01 -24.87 31.89
N ILE A 54 8.99 -24.12 32.32
CA ILE A 54 8.63 -23.95 33.74
C ILE A 54 7.93 -25.20 34.26
N PHE A 55 6.94 -25.69 33.53
CA PHE A 55 5.96 -26.65 34.06
C PHE A 55 6.17 -28.10 33.62
N SER A 56 7.01 -28.38 32.62
CA SER A 56 7.15 -29.73 32.04
C SER A 56 8.56 -30.29 32.17
N ARG A 57 9.15 -30.23 33.37
CA ARG A 57 10.44 -30.85 33.67
C ARG A 57 10.27 -32.31 34.15
N PRO A 58 11.04 -33.27 33.62
CA PRO A 58 12.08 -33.12 32.59
C PRO A 58 11.50 -32.95 31.18
N LEU A 59 12.10 -32.02 30.41
CA LEU A 59 11.65 -31.70 29.05
C LEU A 59 11.74 -32.91 28.12
N THR A 60 10.69 -33.12 27.32
CA THR A 60 10.67 -34.14 26.27
C THR A 60 11.74 -33.85 25.20
N ARG A 61 12.17 -34.89 24.48
CA ARG A 61 13.17 -34.74 23.39
C ARG A 61 12.71 -33.74 22.32
N GLY A 62 11.41 -33.68 22.03
CA GLY A 62 10.83 -32.75 21.05
C GLY A 62 10.95 -31.30 21.49
N THR A 63 10.52 -30.98 22.71
CA THR A 63 10.63 -29.62 23.28
C THR A 63 12.08 -29.15 23.34
N ARG A 64 13.03 -30.03 23.70
CA ARG A 64 14.47 -29.68 23.66
C ARG A 64 14.94 -29.29 22.26
N ARG A 65 14.49 -29.98 21.20
CA ARG A 65 14.86 -29.64 19.81
C ARG A 65 14.37 -28.26 19.41
N PHE A 66 13.17 -27.84 19.82
CA PHE A 66 12.70 -26.46 19.59
C PHE A 66 13.53 -25.41 20.33
N PHE A 67 14.02 -25.71 21.55
CA PHE A 67 14.95 -24.83 22.25
C PHE A 67 16.32 -24.73 21.57
N TYR A 68 16.89 -25.85 21.11
CA TYR A 68 18.23 -25.88 20.51
C TYR A 68 18.29 -25.39 19.07
N PHE A 69 17.23 -25.63 18.29
CA PHE A 69 17.20 -25.26 16.87
C PHE A 69 16.20 -24.14 16.61
N GLY A 70 14.97 -24.25 17.11
CA GLY A 70 13.90 -23.26 16.87
C GLY A 70 14.26 -21.84 17.31
N ILE A 71 14.76 -21.67 18.55
CA ILE A 71 15.10 -20.33 19.07
C ILE A 71 16.25 -19.67 18.28
N PRO A 72 17.40 -20.34 18.03
CA PRO A 72 18.45 -19.76 17.18
C PRO A 72 17.97 -19.45 15.76
N PHE A 73 17.18 -20.32 15.13
CA PHE A 73 16.62 -20.05 13.79
C PHE A 73 15.64 -18.87 13.80
N PHE A 74 14.85 -18.69 14.86
CA PHE A 74 14.00 -17.51 15.02
C PHE A 74 14.81 -16.23 15.19
N ILE A 75 15.83 -16.25 16.05
CA ILE A 75 16.73 -15.12 16.24
C ILE A 75 17.44 -14.79 14.92
N LEU A 76 17.90 -15.80 14.19
CA LEU A 76 18.54 -15.62 12.89
C LEU A 76 17.56 -15.09 11.83
N GLY A 77 16.31 -15.58 11.81
CA GLY A 77 15.26 -15.11 10.90
C GLY A 77 14.84 -13.66 11.15
N VAL A 78 14.77 -13.25 12.42
CA VAL A 78 14.55 -11.86 12.82
C VAL A 78 15.75 -10.98 12.44
N LEU A 79 16.98 -11.45 12.67
CA LEU A 79 18.21 -10.72 12.33
C LEU A 79 18.44 -10.61 10.81
N MET A 80 18.06 -11.63 10.03
CA MET A 80 18.26 -11.68 8.58
C MET A 80 17.13 -11.01 7.78
N ILE A 81 16.09 -10.47 8.42
CA ILE A 81 14.95 -9.83 7.74
C ILE A 81 14.25 -10.80 6.76
N VAL A 82 14.38 -12.12 6.99
CA VAL A 82 13.63 -13.18 6.30
C VAL A 82 12.86 -14.01 7.33
N PRO A 83 11.96 -13.39 8.13
CA PRO A 83 11.18 -14.13 9.12
C PRO A 83 10.22 -15.14 8.46
N LEU A 84 9.80 -14.88 7.21
CA LEU A 84 8.74 -15.64 6.55
C LEU A 84 9.15 -17.05 6.11
N ALA A 85 10.31 -17.19 5.45
CA ALA A 85 10.71 -18.45 4.83
C ALA A 85 11.10 -19.54 5.84
N LEU A 86 11.64 -19.13 6.99
CA LEU A 86 12.10 -20.06 8.04
C LEU A 86 11.14 -20.16 9.23
N GLY A 87 10.41 -19.08 9.57
CA GLY A 87 9.48 -19.06 10.68
C GLY A 87 8.23 -19.91 10.45
N LEU A 88 7.67 -19.88 9.23
CA LEU A 88 6.47 -20.63 8.89
C LEU A 88 6.68 -22.17 9.00
N PRO A 89 7.75 -22.78 8.46
CA PRO A 89 8.02 -24.20 8.66
C PRO A 89 8.20 -24.60 10.13
N ILE A 90 8.81 -23.74 10.95
CA ILE A 90 9.00 -24.02 12.39
C ILE A 90 7.65 -23.99 13.11
N LEU A 91 6.79 -23.02 12.82
CA LEU A 91 5.43 -22.95 13.37
C LEU A 91 4.57 -24.14 12.94
N LEU A 92 4.66 -24.56 11.67
CA LEU A 92 3.95 -25.75 11.18
C LEU A 92 4.44 -27.02 11.90
N CYS A 93 5.76 -27.20 12.01
CA CYS A 93 6.35 -28.32 12.76
C CYS A 93 5.91 -28.30 14.23
N TRP A 94 5.86 -27.11 14.85
CA TRP A 94 5.37 -26.95 16.22
C TRP A 94 3.89 -27.33 16.35
N PHE A 95 3.04 -26.83 15.46
CA PHE A 95 1.61 -27.12 15.47
C PHE A 95 1.34 -28.62 15.35
N VAL A 96 1.99 -29.29 14.38
CA VAL A 96 1.92 -30.75 14.21
C VAL A 96 2.45 -31.49 15.44
N TYR A 97 3.55 -31.02 16.03
CA TYR A 97 4.12 -31.62 17.22
C TYR A 97 3.15 -31.54 18.43
N VAL A 98 2.52 -30.39 18.67
CA VAL A 98 1.58 -30.24 19.78
C VAL A 98 0.33 -31.11 19.57
N LEU A 99 -0.21 -31.16 18.35
CA LEU A 99 -1.27 -32.10 17.97
C LEU A 99 -0.90 -33.56 18.24
N PHE A 100 0.30 -33.96 17.84
CA PHE A 100 0.80 -35.31 18.09
C PHE A 100 0.91 -35.63 19.60
N GLN A 101 1.37 -34.68 20.42
CA GLN A 101 1.44 -34.86 21.87
C GLN A 101 0.05 -35.04 22.50
N ILE A 102 -0.94 -34.27 22.05
CA ILE A 102 -2.33 -34.40 22.51
C ILE A 102 -2.88 -35.78 22.11
N LEU A 103 -2.68 -36.21 20.86
CA LEU A 103 -3.13 -37.52 20.39
C LEU A 103 -2.46 -38.69 21.15
N GLN A 104 -1.15 -38.59 21.42
CA GLN A 104 -0.45 -39.62 22.21
C GLN A 104 -0.99 -39.75 23.64
N PHE A 105 -1.43 -38.66 24.26
CA PHE A 105 -2.05 -38.71 25.58
C PHE A 105 -3.32 -39.57 25.58
N PHE A 106 -4.21 -39.37 24.61
CA PHE A 106 -5.44 -40.16 24.49
C PHE A 106 -5.18 -41.63 24.13
N SER A 107 -4.02 -41.94 23.54
CA SER A 107 -3.63 -43.30 23.17
C SER A 107 -2.91 -44.09 24.28
N THR A 108 -2.54 -43.49 25.42
CA THR A 108 -1.70 -44.15 26.45
C THR A 108 -2.48 -44.64 27.67
N ARG A 109 -2.06 -45.79 28.24
CA ARG A 109 -2.67 -46.46 29.42
C ARG A 109 -2.66 -45.59 30.70
N GLN A 110 -3.64 -45.83 31.57
CA GLN A 110 -4.08 -45.03 32.72
C GLN A 110 -2.98 -44.51 33.69
N GLU A 111 -1.90 -45.25 33.95
CA GLU A 111 -0.88 -44.86 34.94
C GLU A 111 -0.04 -43.63 34.53
N ARG A 112 0.02 -43.28 33.23
CA ARG A 112 0.70 -42.07 32.74
C ARG A 112 -0.19 -40.83 32.71
N ILE A 113 -1.50 -40.97 32.91
CA ILE A 113 -2.48 -39.90 32.74
C ILE A 113 -2.21 -38.78 33.74
N LEU A 114 -2.09 -39.08 35.04
CA LEU A 114 -1.99 -38.05 36.08
C LEU A 114 -0.74 -37.16 35.96
N LYS A 115 0.40 -37.73 35.57
CA LYS A 115 1.67 -36.98 35.40
C LYS A 115 1.71 -36.13 34.13
N ASN A 116 0.85 -36.42 33.16
CA ASN A 116 0.82 -35.74 31.87
C ASN A 116 -0.36 -34.75 31.72
N LEU A 117 -1.23 -34.61 32.74
CA LEU A 117 -2.36 -33.67 32.71
C LEU A 117 -1.93 -32.22 32.53
N LEU A 118 -0.88 -31.78 33.23
CA LEU A 118 -0.43 -30.39 33.20
C LEU A 118 0.27 -30.04 31.86
N PRO A 119 1.20 -30.87 31.33
CA PRO A 119 1.70 -30.73 29.96
C PRO A 119 0.59 -30.80 28.89
N LEU A 120 -0.41 -31.67 29.06
CA LEU A 120 -1.57 -31.74 28.17
C LEU A 120 -2.36 -30.44 28.20
N GLY A 121 -2.65 -29.89 29.38
CA GLY A 121 -3.37 -28.62 29.52
C GLY A 121 -2.66 -27.47 28.78
N ILE A 122 -1.33 -27.36 28.93
CA ILE A 122 -0.53 -26.35 28.22
C ILE A 122 -0.64 -26.54 26.69
N ASN A 123 -0.54 -27.78 26.21
CA ASN A 123 -0.64 -28.10 24.78
C ASN A 123 -2.03 -27.84 24.20
N VAL A 124 -3.09 -28.23 24.91
CA VAL A 124 -4.48 -28.01 24.49
C VAL A 124 -4.80 -26.51 24.46
N ILE A 125 -4.41 -25.76 25.50
CA ILE A 125 -4.57 -24.30 25.53
C ILE A 125 -3.81 -23.66 24.38
N ALA A 126 -2.58 -24.08 24.11
CA ALA A 126 -1.79 -23.54 23.00
C ALA A 126 -2.44 -23.81 21.64
N ILE A 127 -2.97 -25.01 21.38
CA ILE A 127 -3.67 -25.31 20.12
C ILE A 127 -4.95 -24.47 20.00
N LEU A 128 -5.77 -24.41 21.06
CA LEU A 128 -7.02 -23.64 21.04
C LEU A 128 -6.75 -22.15 20.81
N LEU A 129 -5.77 -21.58 21.48
CA LEU A 129 -5.34 -20.20 21.25
C LEU A 129 -4.80 -20.01 19.83
N ALA A 130 -4.00 -20.95 19.32
CA ALA A 130 -3.45 -20.86 17.96
C ALA A 130 -4.57 -20.84 16.91
N VAL A 131 -5.53 -21.77 16.99
CA VAL A 131 -6.67 -21.83 16.07
C VAL A 131 -7.54 -20.58 16.20
N THR A 132 -7.78 -20.10 17.42
CA THR A 132 -8.55 -18.87 17.66
C THR A 132 -7.85 -17.65 17.06
N LEU A 133 -6.55 -17.50 17.25
CA LEU A 133 -5.76 -16.41 16.69
C LEU A 133 -5.71 -16.48 15.16
N ILE A 134 -5.54 -17.67 14.58
CA ILE A 134 -5.62 -17.87 13.12
C ILE A 134 -6.97 -17.39 12.60
N PHE A 135 -8.07 -17.84 13.22
CA PHE A 135 -9.41 -17.47 12.79
C PHE A 135 -9.68 -15.97 12.96
N VAL A 136 -9.48 -15.42 14.16
CA VAL A 136 -9.76 -14.01 14.47
C VAL A 136 -8.94 -13.08 13.60
N ASN A 137 -7.64 -13.35 13.42
CA ASN A 137 -6.79 -12.48 12.60
C ASN A 137 -7.09 -12.61 11.11
N SER A 138 -7.46 -13.80 10.62
CA SER A 138 -7.89 -13.97 9.23
C SER A 138 -9.20 -13.25 8.94
N VAL A 139 -10.18 -13.33 9.86
CA VAL A 139 -11.44 -12.58 9.77
C VAL A 139 -11.19 -11.08 9.85
N ARG A 140 -10.34 -10.63 10.78
CA ARG A 140 -10.00 -9.22 10.92
C ARG A 140 -9.29 -8.67 9.68
N ALA A 141 -8.32 -9.39 9.12
CA ALA A 141 -7.60 -8.99 7.92
C ALA A 141 -8.48 -9.00 6.65
N SER A 142 -9.54 -9.80 6.63
CA SER A 142 -10.52 -9.82 5.54
C SER A 142 -11.68 -8.85 5.72
N SER A 143 -11.83 -8.23 6.90
CA SER A 143 -12.82 -7.17 7.14
C SER A 143 -12.47 -5.87 6.40
N THR A 144 -13.46 -5.01 6.12
CA THR A 144 -13.23 -3.72 5.46
C THR A 144 -12.19 -2.87 6.20
N PRO A 145 -12.28 -2.68 7.54
CA PRO A 145 -11.25 -1.94 8.29
C PRO A 145 -9.88 -2.60 8.23
N GLY A 146 -9.82 -3.94 8.17
CA GLY A 146 -8.59 -4.69 8.02
C GLY A 146 -7.89 -4.40 6.71
N ILE A 147 -8.62 -4.47 5.60
CA ILE A 147 -8.06 -4.21 4.26
C ILE A 147 -7.62 -2.75 4.13
N ILE A 148 -8.45 -1.79 4.57
CA ILE A 148 -8.08 -0.36 4.58
C ILE A 148 -6.80 -0.10 5.39
N LYS A 149 -6.60 -0.82 6.50
CA LYS A 149 -5.38 -0.68 7.31
C LYS A 149 -4.11 -1.05 6.53
N THR A 150 -4.20 -2.01 5.61
CA THR A 150 -3.05 -2.49 4.81
C THR A 150 -2.63 -1.54 3.70
N LEU A 151 -3.52 -0.62 3.27
CA LEU A 151 -3.20 0.37 2.25
C LEU A 151 -2.05 1.30 2.72
N GLY A 152 -1.07 1.48 1.83
CA GLY A 152 0.18 2.19 2.07
C GLY A 152 1.17 1.47 3.01
N GLY A 153 0.81 0.31 3.57
CA GLY A 153 1.70 -0.53 4.38
C GLY A 153 2.41 -1.62 3.58
N ILE A 154 1.88 -1.97 2.40
CA ILE A 154 2.49 -2.94 1.48
C ILE A 154 3.56 -2.23 0.66
N SER A 155 4.73 -2.87 0.52
CA SER A 155 5.84 -2.34 -0.27
C SER A 155 5.46 -2.13 -1.75
N PRO A 156 5.90 -1.02 -2.38
CA PRO A 156 5.61 -0.73 -3.79
C PRO A 156 6.27 -1.72 -4.76
N PHE A 157 7.19 -2.56 -4.28
CA PHE A 157 7.81 -3.67 -5.04
C PHE A 157 6.89 -4.89 -5.18
N TYR A 158 5.69 -4.87 -4.59
CA TYR A 158 4.68 -5.93 -4.71
C TYR A 158 3.36 -5.40 -5.28
N PRO A 159 3.36 -4.82 -6.50
CA PRO A 159 2.20 -4.13 -7.08
C PRO A 159 0.97 -5.04 -7.14
N GLN A 160 1.13 -6.31 -7.51
CA GLN A 160 0.05 -7.30 -7.55
C GLN A 160 -0.66 -7.50 -6.21
N VAL A 161 0.07 -7.42 -5.08
CA VAL A 161 -0.53 -7.56 -3.74
C VAL A 161 -1.31 -6.30 -3.38
N VAL A 162 -0.80 -5.12 -3.74
CA VAL A 162 -1.49 -3.84 -3.55
C VAL A 162 -2.78 -3.79 -4.37
N HIS A 163 -2.70 -4.05 -5.67
CA HIS A 163 -3.86 -4.07 -6.57
C HIS A 163 -4.94 -5.04 -6.07
N ARG A 164 -4.56 -6.25 -5.66
CA ARG A 164 -5.52 -7.21 -5.10
C ARG A 164 -6.23 -6.67 -3.85
N GLN A 165 -5.56 -5.92 -2.96
CA GLN A 165 -6.26 -5.35 -1.80
C GLN A 165 -7.20 -4.22 -2.20
N MET A 166 -6.82 -3.37 -3.16
CA MET A 166 -7.67 -2.31 -3.67
C MET A 166 -8.90 -2.89 -4.39
N GLU A 167 -8.72 -3.88 -5.25
CA GLU A 167 -9.79 -4.59 -5.96
C GLU A 167 -10.82 -5.16 -4.96
N ARG A 168 -10.36 -5.83 -3.90
CA ARG A 168 -11.25 -6.35 -2.83
C ARG A 168 -12.04 -5.27 -2.09
N LEU A 169 -11.61 -4.01 -2.10
CA LEU A 169 -12.36 -2.88 -1.55
C LEU A 169 -13.35 -2.36 -2.59
N ILE A 170 -12.90 -2.17 -3.82
CA ILE A 170 -13.73 -1.68 -4.93
C ILE A 170 -14.92 -2.63 -5.19
N GLU A 171 -14.68 -3.95 -5.19
CA GLU A 171 -15.72 -4.98 -5.36
C GLU A 171 -16.82 -4.93 -4.29
N ARG A 172 -16.56 -4.33 -3.13
CA ARG A 172 -17.58 -4.17 -2.06
C ARG A 172 -18.51 -2.97 -2.32
N GLY A 173 -18.20 -2.13 -3.30
CA GLY A 173 -19.07 -1.05 -3.76
C GLY A 173 -19.32 0.06 -2.72
N PRO A 174 -20.51 0.70 -2.76
CA PRO A 174 -20.85 1.86 -1.92
C PRO A 174 -20.65 1.68 -0.41
N ASP A 175 -20.84 0.47 0.12
CA ASP A 175 -20.75 0.20 1.56
C ASP A 175 -19.37 0.51 2.17
N VAL A 176 -18.32 0.56 1.35
CA VAL A 176 -16.96 0.89 1.82
C VAL A 176 -16.60 2.36 1.68
N VAL A 177 -17.44 3.18 1.06
CA VAL A 177 -17.17 4.62 0.88
C VAL A 177 -17.07 5.35 2.22
N PRO A 178 -18.00 5.22 3.19
CA PRO A 178 -17.87 5.89 4.48
C PRO A 178 -16.59 5.53 5.28
N PRO A 179 -16.19 4.24 5.42
CA PRO A 179 -14.95 3.92 6.11
C PRO A 179 -13.69 4.34 5.32
N LEU A 180 -13.72 4.34 3.98
CA LEU A 180 -12.62 4.88 3.17
C LEU A 180 -12.47 6.39 3.35
N ALA A 181 -13.57 7.15 3.25
CA ALA A 181 -13.58 8.59 3.49
C ALA A 181 -13.06 8.95 4.88
N THR A 182 -13.52 8.22 5.91
CA THR A 182 -13.04 8.39 7.28
C THR A 182 -11.53 8.13 7.38
N ALA A 183 -11.04 7.04 6.78
CA ALA A 183 -9.63 6.68 6.81
C ALA A 183 -8.75 7.66 6.03
N LEU A 184 -9.28 8.26 4.96
CA LEU A 184 -8.62 9.28 4.17
C LEU A 184 -8.42 10.54 5.00
N VAL A 185 -9.49 11.07 5.60
CA VAL A 185 -9.45 12.26 6.47
C VAL A 185 -8.52 12.04 7.66
N GLN A 186 -8.62 10.89 8.35
CA GLN A 186 -7.71 10.54 9.44
C GLN A 186 -6.25 10.38 9.01
N GLY A 187 -5.99 10.12 7.73
CA GLY A 187 -4.64 10.08 7.17
C GLY A 187 -4.06 11.47 6.96
N LEU A 188 -4.90 12.45 6.63
CA LEU A 188 -4.54 13.84 6.41
C LEU A 188 -4.34 14.62 7.72
N ASP A 189 -5.03 14.25 8.79
CA ASP A 189 -4.91 14.90 10.11
C ASP A 189 -3.62 14.50 10.88
N ARG A 190 -2.68 13.79 10.25
CA ARG A 190 -1.44 13.32 10.88
C ARG A 190 -0.28 14.27 10.61
N ASP A 191 0.65 14.35 11.57
CA ASP A 191 1.92 15.09 11.41
C ASP A 191 2.76 14.59 10.21
N TYR A 192 2.60 13.32 9.85
CA TYR A 192 3.22 12.71 8.68
C TYR A 192 2.17 12.07 7.78
N ILE A 193 2.06 12.58 6.56
CA ILE A 193 1.15 12.07 5.53
C ILE A 193 1.87 11.05 4.66
N SER A 194 1.42 9.80 4.71
CA SER A 194 1.93 8.75 3.82
C SER A 194 1.32 8.89 2.43
N SER A 195 2.14 9.30 1.45
CA SER A 195 1.64 9.58 0.10
C SER A 195 0.98 8.36 -0.55
N PHE A 196 1.55 7.16 -0.35
CA PHE A 196 1.03 5.90 -0.88
C PHE A 196 -0.36 5.56 -0.32
N ARG A 197 -0.53 5.71 1.00
CA ARG A 197 -1.81 5.39 1.65
C ARG A 197 -2.93 6.28 1.12
N ILE A 198 -2.67 7.58 1.02
CA ILE A 198 -3.64 8.56 0.57
C ILE A 198 -4.01 8.33 -0.90
N ALA A 199 -3.02 8.13 -1.76
CA ALA A 199 -3.25 7.83 -3.18
C ALA A 199 -4.06 6.54 -3.38
N GLN A 200 -3.75 5.47 -2.65
CA GLN A 200 -4.46 4.19 -2.76
C GLN A 200 -5.90 4.26 -2.24
N ILE A 201 -6.15 4.98 -1.15
CA ILE A 201 -7.52 5.20 -0.66
C ILE A 201 -8.31 6.06 -1.65
N ALA A 202 -7.70 7.12 -2.17
CA ALA A 202 -8.33 7.98 -3.17
C ALA A 202 -8.63 7.22 -4.47
N TYR A 203 -7.76 6.29 -4.87
CA TYR A 203 -8.02 5.42 -6.01
C TYR A 203 -9.20 4.50 -5.75
N CYS A 204 -9.28 3.87 -4.57
CA CYS A 204 -10.44 3.04 -4.23
C CYS A 204 -11.74 3.86 -4.30
N LEU A 205 -11.74 5.11 -3.80
CA LEU A 205 -12.90 6.00 -3.90
C LEU A 205 -13.23 6.37 -5.36
N SER A 206 -12.22 6.67 -6.18
CA SER A 206 -12.45 7.08 -7.58
C SER A 206 -12.98 5.95 -8.47
N GLN A 207 -12.75 4.69 -8.09
CA GLN A 207 -13.24 3.51 -8.82
C GLN A 207 -14.64 3.04 -8.35
N ILE A 208 -15.17 3.58 -7.26
CA ILE A 208 -16.51 3.26 -6.78
C ILE A 208 -17.47 4.31 -7.36
N ASP A 209 -18.43 3.86 -8.16
CA ASP A 209 -19.49 4.71 -8.74
C ASP A 209 -20.52 5.12 -7.66
N ASP A 210 -20.10 6.02 -6.78
CA ASP A 210 -20.90 6.55 -5.69
C ASP A 210 -20.70 8.08 -5.55
N PRO A 211 -21.78 8.89 -5.55
CA PRO A 211 -21.67 10.35 -5.45
C PRO A 211 -20.98 10.85 -4.17
N GLN A 212 -21.07 10.11 -3.07
CA GLN A 212 -20.38 10.44 -1.82
C GLN A 212 -18.86 10.24 -1.96
N ALA A 213 -18.42 9.28 -2.78
CA ALA A 213 -17.00 9.09 -3.06
C ALA A 213 -16.43 10.28 -3.86
N GLU A 214 -17.14 10.72 -4.91
CA GLU A 214 -16.80 11.92 -5.69
C GLU A 214 -16.75 13.17 -4.79
N ALA A 215 -17.80 13.40 -3.98
CA ALA A 215 -17.88 14.52 -3.06
C ALA A 215 -16.75 14.52 -2.02
N THR A 216 -16.37 13.33 -1.51
CA THR A 216 -15.25 13.22 -0.56
C THR A 216 -13.93 13.67 -1.18
N LEU A 217 -13.68 13.30 -2.44
CA LEU A 217 -12.47 13.71 -3.15
C LEU A 217 -12.48 15.22 -3.44
N GLN A 218 -13.62 15.76 -3.84
CA GLN A 218 -13.81 17.20 -4.03
C GLN A 218 -13.54 17.98 -2.74
N ASP A 219 -14.13 17.58 -1.61
CA ASP A 219 -13.98 18.25 -0.31
C ASP A 219 -12.50 18.32 0.14
N ILE A 220 -11.72 17.26 -0.13
CA ILE A 220 -10.30 17.22 0.21
C ILE A 220 -9.52 18.25 -0.61
N ILE A 221 -9.80 18.31 -1.92
CA ILE A 221 -9.16 19.25 -2.84
C ILE A 221 -9.46 20.69 -2.45
N GLU A 222 -10.72 20.99 -2.12
CA GLU A 222 -11.16 22.36 -1.84
C GLU A 222 -10.73 22.87 -0.46
N TYR A 223 -10.68 21.99 0.55
CA TYR A 223 -10.57 22.42 1.94
C TYR A 223 -9.38 21.85 2.73
N ARG A 224 -8.69 20.82 2.24
CA ARG A 224 -7.66 20.10 3.02
C ARG A 224 -6.27 20.08 2.41
N MET A 225 -6.14 20.37 1.11
CA MET A 225 -4.83 20.46 0.46
C MET A 225 -4.14 21.79 0.76
N THR A 226 -2.81 21.75 0.85
CA THR A 226 -1.99 22.94 1.12
C THR A 226 -1.03 23.27 -0.02
N PHE A 227 -0.82 22.34 -0.96
CA PHE A 227 0.03 22.51 -2.13
C PHE A 227 1.43 23.03 -1.79
N GLN A 228 1.99 22.53 -0.70
CA GLN A 228 3.36 22.84 -0.29
C GLN A 228 4.34 21.99 -1.10
N ASP A 229 5.29 22.64 -1.76
CA ASP A 229 6.35 21.99 -2.54
C ASP A 229 7.35 21.29 -1.60
N ASN A 230 6.95 20.09 -1.14
CA ASN A 230 7.80 19.18 -0.41
C ASN A 230 7.73 17.79 -1.06
N SER A 231 8.82 17.03 -1.00
CA SER A 231 8.92 15.68 -1.58
C SER A 231 7.81 14.69 -1.17
N HIS A 232 7.01 15.04 -0.14
CA HIS A 232 5.90 14.27 0.39
C HIS A 232 4.53 14.62 -0.22
N ALA A 233 4.39 15.74 -0.94
CA ALA A 233 3.14 16.24 -1.51
C ALA A 233 2.62 15.48 -2.75
N LYS A 234 3.31 14.41 -3.17
CA LYS A 234 2.93 13.54 -4.31
C LYS A 234 1.48 13.02 -4.27
N TRP A 235 0.90 12.95 -3.08
CA TRP A 235 -0.50 12.52 -2.92
C TRP A 235 -1.51 13.59 -3.38
N GLU A 236 -1.20 14.88 -3.28
CA GLU A 236 -2.12 15.95 -3.71
C GLU A 236 -2.33 15.87 -5.22
N ALA A 237 -1.23 15.68 -5.96
CA ALA A 237 -1.26 15.42 -7.39
C ALA A 237 -2.07 14.17 -7.74
N ALA A 238 -1.87 13.07 -7.01
CA ALA A 238 -2.62 11.83 -7.21
C ALA A 238 -4.13 12.03 -6.98
N VAL A 239 -4.53 12.64 -5.85
CA VAL A 239 -5.93 12.89 -5.52
C VAL A 239 -6.60 13.78 -6.56
N CYS A 240 -5.94 14.88 -7.00
CA CYS A 240 -6.48 15.76 -8.04
C CYS A 240 -6.68 15.02 -9.37
N CYS A 241 -5.72 14.17 -9.78
CA CYS A 241 -5.89 13.37 -11.00
C CYS A 241 -7.01 12.33 -10.86
N LEU A 242 -7.06 11.61 -9.74
CA LEU A 242 -8.08 10.59 -9.48
C LEU A 242 -9.49 11.19 -9.46
N TYR A 243 -9.65 12.38 -8.87
CA TYR A 243 -10.90 13.14 -8.94
C TYR A 243 -11.25 13.54 -10.38
N ALA A 244 -10.27 14.02 -11.15
CA ALA A 244 -10.47 14.40 -12.56
C ALA A 244 -10.93 13.20 -13.40
N GLU A 245 -10.43 12.01 -13.10
CA GLU A 245 -10.74 10.76 -13.79
C GLU A 245 -12.15 10.26 -13.48
N CYS A 246 -12.57 10.28 -12.20
CA CYS A 246 -13.90 9.79 -11.83
C CYS A 246 -15.02 10.79 -12.15
N ALA A 247 -14.80 12.09 -11.90
CA ALA A 247 -15.82 13.12 -12.13
C ALA A 247 -15.83 13.62 -13.59
N GLY A 248 -14.75 13.40 -14.34
CA GLY A 248 -14.62 13.81 -15.74
C GLY A 248 -14.88 15.31 -15.92
N LYS A 249 -15.85 15.66 -16.78
CA LYS A 249 -16.23 17.06 -17.05
C LYS A 249 -16.72 17.80 -15.79
N ARG A 250 -17.27 17.11 -14.79
CA ARG A 250 -17.73 17.73 -13.53
C ARG A 250 -16.57 18.26 -12.68
N ALA A 251 -15.36 17.73 -12.83
CA ALA A 251 -14.18 18.21 -12.10
C ALA A 251 -13.67 19.58 -12.59
N VAL A 252 -14.01 19.98 -13.82
CA VAL A 252 -13.41 21.14 -14.50
C VAL A 252 -13.53 22.45 -13.70
N PRO A 253 -14.69 22.82 -13.11
CA PRO A 253 -14.82 24.06 -12.33
C PRO A 253 -13.88 24.10 -11.13
N VAL A 254 -13.75 22.99 -10.40
CA VAL A 254 -12.89 22.87 -9.21
C VAL A 254 -11.43 22.99 -9.61
N LEU A 255 -11.00 22.22 -10.62
CA LEU A 255 -9.61 22.22 -11.08
C LEU A 255 -9.19 23.55 -11.74
N ARG A 256 -10.11 24.22 -12.44
CA ARG A 256 -9.87 25.59 -12.94
C ARG A 256 -9.78 26.59 -11.78
N GLY A 257 -10.60 26.44 -10.75
CA GLY A 257 -10.49 27.22 -9.52
C GLY A 257 -9.11 27.10 -8.89
N LEU A 258 -8.59 25.87 -8.76
CA LEU A 258 -7.23 25.61 -8.29
C LEU A 258 -6.16 26.27 -9.16
N LEU A 259 -6.30 26.19 -10.50
CA LEU A 259 -5.37 26.82 -11.43
C LEU A 259 -5.31 28.34 -11.20
N VAL A 260 -6.47 29.00 -11.17
CA VAL A 260 -6.57 30.46 -10.98
C VAL A 260 -6.01 30.88 -9.62
N GLN A 261 -6.29 30.12 -8.56
CA GLN A 261 -5.73 30.37 -7.22
C GLN A 261 -4.20 30.19 -7.20
N GLY A 262 -3.68 29.14 -7.87
CA GLY A 262 -2.25 28.90 -8.00
C GLY A 262 -1.54 30.03 -8.76
N GLU A 263 -2.18 30.58 -9.79
CA GLU A 263 -1.67 31.75 -10.52
C GLU A 263 -1.66 33.02 -9.68
N ALA A 264 -2.76 33.29 -8.98
CA ALA A 264 -2.88 34.47 -8.11
C ALA A 264 -1.89 34.44 -6.95
N SER A 265 -1.64 33.25 -6.38
CA SER A 265 -0.68 33.05 -5.29
C SER A 265 0.77 32.79 -5.74
N GLN A 266 1.02 32.75 -7.06
CA GLN A 266 2.30 32.37 -7.66
C GLN A 266 2.82 30.99 -7.21
N ASN A 267 1.92 30.08 -6.82
CA ASN A 267 2.25 28.72 -6.44
C ASN A 267 2.42 27.84 -7.69
N ARG A 268 3.68 27.65 -8.12
CA ARG A 268 4.03 26.82 -9.29
C ARG A 268 3.58 25.36 -9.12
N TYR A 269 3.67 24.80 -7.91
CA TYR A 269 3.29 23.40 -7.65
C TYR A 269 1.78 23.18 -7.79
N GLN A 270 0.98 24.06 -7.20
CA GLN A 270 -0.48 24.04 -7.37
C GLN A 270 -0.88 24.20 -8.84
N LYS A 271 -0.25 25.15 -9.56
CA LYS A 271 -0.48 25.35 -11.00
C LYS A 271 -0.16 24.09 -11.79
N PHE A 272 0.97 23.45 -11.52
CA PHE A 272 1.36 22.18 -12.12
C PHE A 272 0.31 21.09 -11.90
N ILE A 273 -0.08 20.84 -10.64
CA ILE A 273 -1.07 19.80 -10.31
C ILE A 273 -2.40 20.05 -11.04
N ALA A 274 -2.89 21.30 -11.05
CA ALA A 274 -4.15 21.63 -11.70
C ALA A 274 -4.11 21.35 -13.21
N LEU A 275 -3.00 21.71 -13.88
CA LEU A 275 -2.83 21.48 -15.33
C LEU A 275 -2.77 19.98 -15.67
N ILE A 276 -2.01 19.21 -14.89
CA ILE A 276 -1.93 17.76 -15.07
C ILE A 276 -3.33 17.14 -14.86
N ALA A 277 -4.04 17.47 -13.79
CA ALA A 277 -5.38 16.95 -13.53
C ALA A 277 -6.38 17.33 -14.64
N LEU A 278 -6.37 18.58 -15.13
CA LEU A 278 -7.28 19.05 -16.19
C LEU A 278 -7.18 18.22 -17.48
N ALA A 279 -5.97 17.77 -17.84
CA ALA A 279 -5.75 16.95 -19.04
C ALA A 279 -6.49 15.59 -19.01
N ARG A 280 -6.92 15.12 -17.82
CA ARG A 280 -7.56 13.82 -17.61
C ARG A 280 -9.10 13.89 -17.58
N THR A 281 -9.67 15.09 -17.53
CA THR A 281 -11.13 15.29 -17.42
C THR A 281 -11.93 14.88 -18.67
N GLY A 282 -11.25 14.76 -19.82
CA GLY A 282 -11.89 14.54 -21.13
C GLY A 282 -12.77 15.70 -21.61
N ASP A 283 -12.64 16.87 -20.99
CA ASP A 283 -13.32 18.08 -21.43
C ASP A 283 -12.46 18.85 -22.46
N PRO A 284 -12.99 19.21 -23.65
CA PRO A 284 -12.24 19.94 -24.66
C PRO A 284 -11.75 21.31 -24.19
N HIS A 285 -12.53 21.99 -23.34
CA HIS A 285 -12.13 23.30 -22.82
C HIS A 285 -11.04 23.16 -21.75
N ALA A 286 -11.06 22.10 -20.95
CA ALA A 286 -9.97 21.78 -20.03
C ALA A 286 -8.68 21.48 -20.80
N VAL A 287 -8.73 20.64 -21.84
CA VAL A 287 -7.58 20.35 -22.71
C VAL A 287 -7.06 21.63 -23.36
N SER A 288 -7.93 22.48 -23.90
CA SER A 288 -7.52 23.78 -24.45
C SER A 288 -6.78 24.63 -23.42
N THR A 289 -7.27 24.69 -22.17
CA THR A 289 -6.60 25.40 -21.07
C THR A 289 -5.22 24.82 -20.78
N VAL A 290 -5.04 23.50 -20.83
CA VAL A 290 -3.71 22.89 -20.67
C VAL A 290 -2.78 23.25 -21.84
N LEU A 291 -3.31 23.24 -23.07
CA LEU A 291 -2.55 23.63 -24.27
C LEU A 291 -2.12 25.11 -24.24
N ASP A 292 -2.93 26.00 -23.64
CA ASP A 292 -2.55 27.40 -23.37
C ASP A 292 -1.35 27.54 -22.41
N HIS A 293 -1.02 26.47 -21.68
CA HIS A 293 0.00 26.44 -20.63
C HIS A 293 1.15 25.46 -20.91
N ILE A 294 1.31 25.01 -22.16
CA ILE A 294 2.40 24.09 -22.54
C ILE A 294 3.78 24.64 -22.18
N ASP A 295 4.02 25.93 -22.42
CA ASP A 295 5.32 26.55 -22.15
C ASP A 295 5.69 26.41 -20.66
N PHE A 296 4.72 26.59 -19.76
CA PHE A 296 4.94 26.39 -18.32
C PHE A 296 5.32 24.94 -17.98
N LEU A 297 4.66 23.95 -18.59
CA LEU A 297 4.98 22.54 -18.39
C LEU A 297 6.37 22.18 -18.96
N GLN A 298 6.71 22.71 -20.14
CA GLN A 298 8.01 22.50 -20.77
C GLN A 298 9.16 23.20 -20.04
N GLU A 299 8.93 24.40 -19.50
CA GLU A 299 9.87 25.08 -18.60
C GLU A 299 10.14 24.23 -17.35
N GLY A 300 9.09 23.61 -16.78
CA GLY A 300 9.21 22.69 -15.65
C GLY A 300 10.19 21.55 -15.92
N LEU A 301 10.13 20.93 -17.11
CA LEU A 301 11.06 19.84 -17.48
C LEU A 301 12.54 20.25 -17.45
N ASN A 302 12.84 21.53 -17.69
CA ASN A 302 14.21 22.05 -17.70
C ASN A 302 14.74 22.41 -16.30
N GLN A 303 13.86 22.51 -15.29
CA GLN A 303 14.18 23.05 -13.97
C GLN A 303 14.60 22.00 -12.92
N ASN A 304 14.97 20.77 -13.31
CA ASN A 304 15.35 19.70 -12.37
C ASN A 304 14.29 19.43 -11.27
N TYR A 305 13.00 19.51 -11.62
CA TYR A 305 11.95 18.98 -10.74
C TYR A 305 12.20 17.49 -10.45
N GLU A 306 11.65 17.00 -9.33
CA GLU A 306 11.80 15.60 -8.94
C GLU A 306 11.42 14.67 -10.10
N THR A 307 12.09 13.52 -10.18
CA THR A 307 11.89 12.54 -11.27
C THR A 307 10.43 12.11 -11.46
N TRP A 308 9.59 12.21 -10.42
CA TRP A 308 8.16 11.90 -10.52
C TRP A 308 7.38 12.95 -11.31
N ASP A 309 7.53 14.24 -11.00
CA ASP A 309 6.82 15.34 -11.68
C ASP A 309 7.20 15.42 -13.16
N ASN A 310 8.48 15.22 -13.46
CA ASN A 310 8.97 15.19 -14.84
C ASN A 310 8.34 14.04 -15.63
N LYS A 311 8.31 12.81 -15.09
CA LYS A 311 7.66 11.68 -15.76
C LYS A 311 6.16 11.92 -15.98
N MET A 312 5.48 12.49 -14.97
CA MET A 312 4.07 12.86 -15.08
C MET A 312 3.84 13.89 -16.19
N THR A 313 4.74 14.86 -16.32
CA THR A 313 4.74 15.87 -17.37
C THR A 313 4.99 15.26 -18.74
N HIS A 314 6.05 14.45 -18.90
CA HIS A 314 6.42 13.79 -20.15
C HIS A 314 5.26 12.96 -20.71
N VAL A 315 4.64 12.12 -19.88
CA VAL A 315 3.51 11.27 -20.29
C VAL A 315 2.27 12.10 -20.64
N THR A 316 1.99 13.17 -19.89
CA THR A 316 0.87 14.08 -20.19
C THR A 316 1.11 14.82 -21.50
N LEU A 317 2.32 15.33 -21.74
CA LEU A 317 2.69 16.03 -22.96
C LEU A 317 2.68 15.10 -24.18
N GLN A 318 3.17 13.86 -24.04
CA GLN A 318 3.10 12.83 -25.08
C GLN A 318 1.64 12.57 -25.47
N ALA A 319 0.76 12.33 -24.48
CA ALA A 319 -0.65 12.08 -24.73
C ALA A 319 -1.33 13.23 -25.49
N LEU A 320 -1.03 14.47 -25.10
CA LEU A 320 -1.55 15.66 -25.76
C LEU A 320 -1.01 15.81 -27.19
N ALA A 321 0.28 15.56 -27.41
CA ALA A 321 0.94 15.71 -28.70
C ALA A 321 0.52 14.67 -29.73
N GLU A 322 0.31 13.42 -29.28
CA GLU A 322 -0.11 12.30 -30.12
C GLU A 322 -1.64 12.21 -30.28
N GLY A 323 -2.40 13.06 -29.58
CA GLY A 323 -3.87 13.04 -29.63
C GLY A 323 -4.47 11.79 -28.98
N GLN A 324 -3.77 11.18 -28.01
CA GLN A 324 -4.22 9.98 -27.32
C GLN A 324 -5.46 10.29 -26.48
N HIS A 325 -6.45 9.41 -26.44
CA HIS A 325 -7.65 9.67 -25.63
C HIS A 325 -7.28 9.76 -24.15
N PRO A 326 -8.00 10.55 -23.31
CA PRO A 326 -7.73 10.59 -21.87
C PRO A 326 -7.73 9.21 -21.21
N ALA A 327 -8.59 8.29 -21.68
CA ALA A 327 -8.61 6.90 -21.24
C ALA A 327 -7.28 6.15 -21.51
N ASP A 328 -6.60 6.45 -22.62
CA ASP A 328 -5.31 5.84 -22.97
C ASP A 328 -4.20 6.35 -22.04
N LEU A 329 -4.24 7.64 -21.68
CA LEU A 329 -3.37 8.22 -20.67
C LEU A 329 -3.60 7.60 -19.29
N ILE A 330 -4.86 7.39 -18.89
CA ILE A 330 -5.25 6.73 -17.63
C ILE A 330 -4.77 5.27 -17.58
N ALA A 331 -4.76 4.60 -18.73
CA ALA A 331 -4.29 3.22 -18.89
C ALA A 331 -2.78 3.09 -19.10
N SER A 332 -2.02 4.20 -19.12
CA SER A 332 -0.57 4.16 -19.27
C SER A 332 0.08 3.45 -18.07
N PRO A 333 0.94 2.44 -18.29
CA PRO A 333 1.63 1.74 -17.20
C PRO A 333 2.59 2.66 -16.42
N VAL A 334 3.11 3.70 -17.08
CA VAL A 334 3.93 4.72 -16.43
C VAL A 334 3.05 5.55 -15.50
N TYR A 335 1.92 6.06 -16.00
CA TYR A 335 1.02 6.90 -15.23
C TYR A 335 0.37 6.16 -14.06
N ASP A 336 -0.15 4.95 -14.29
CA ASP A 336 -0.81 4.14 -13.26
C ASP A 336 0.09 3.89 -12.05
N SER A 337 1.36 3.61 -12.34
CA SER A 337 2.37 3.40 -11.33
C SER A 337 2.69 4.68 -10.56
N LEU A 338 2.83 5.79 -11.28
CA LEU A 338 3.10 7.10 -10.67
C LEU A 338 1.93 7.56 -9.79
N ARG A 339 0.67 7.38 -10.21
CA ARG A 339 -0.49 7.82 -9.43
C ARG A 339 -0.67 7.00 -8.15
N LEU A 340 -0.28 5.72 -8.15
CA LEU A 340 -0.40 4.82 -7.00
C LEU A 340 0.88 4.71 -6.16
N GLY A 341 1.98 5.29 -6.66
CA GLY A 341 3.32 5.14 -6.09
C GLY A 341 3.85 3.71 -6.14
N LEU A 342 3.48 2.97 -7.17
CA LEU A 342 3.90 1.60 -7.44
C LEU A 342 5.08 1.57 -8.42
N GLN A 343 5.78 0.44 -8.48
CA GLN A 343 6.72 0.20 -9.56
C GLN A 343 5.96 -0.24 -10.82
N PRO A 344 6.31 0.26 -12.02
CA PRO A 344 5.62 -0.11 -13.25
C PRO A 344 5.71 -1.59 -13.57
N ASP A 345 4.53 -2.21 -13.68
CA ASP A 345 4.37 -3.52 -14.33
C ASP A 345 4.56 -3.31 -15.84
N SER A 346 5.55 -3.99 -16.41
CA SER A 346 5.99 -3.82 -17.80
C SER A 346 5.00 -4.31 -18.86
N THR A 347 3.84 -4.84 -18.45
CA THR A 347 2.79 -5.32 -19.35
C THR A 347 1.90 -4.18 -19.79
N ASN A 348 2.29 -3.55 -20.88
CA ASN A 348 1.55 -2.49 -21.54
C ASN A 348 0.23 -3.04 -22.12
N GLN A 349 -0.93 -2.59 -21.63
CA GLN A 349 -2.24 -3.08 -22.09
C GLN A 349 -2.76 -2.36 -23.34
N SER A 350 -2.31 -1.12 -23.59
CA SER A 350 -2.82 -0.27 -24.68
C SER A 350 -2.04 -0.34 -25.99
N GLY A 351 -0.90 -1.04 -26.02
CA GLY A 351 -0.03 -1.12 -27.19
C GLY A 351 0.69 0.19 -27.57
N ILE A 352 0.51 1.26 -26.78
CA ILE A 352 1.15 2.58 -26.97
C ILE A 352 2.51 2.61 -26.25
N GLU A 353 3.60 2.89 -26.96
CA GLU A 353 4.91 3.07 -26.33
C GLU A 353 5.01 4.40 -25.56
N TRP A 354 4.80 4.35 -24.25
CA TRP A 354 4.95 5.51 -23.37
C TRP A 354 6.43 5.78 -23.07
N ASN A 355 6.89 6.99 -23.40
CA ASN A 355 8.26 7.40 -23.19
C ASN A 355 8.37 8.31 -21.97
N GLU A 356 9.02 7.80 -20.91
CA GLU A 356 9.26 8.53 -19.66
C GLU A 356 10.14 9.78 -19.80
N TYR A 357 10.77 9.98 -20.98
CA TYR A 357 11.66 11.09 -21.32
C TYR A 357 11.18 11.87 -22.56
N TRP A 358 9.91 11.75 -22.91
CA TRP A 358 9.34 12.39 -24.10
C TRP A 358 9.48 13.92 -24.04
N ASN A 359 10.18 14.55 -24.98
CA ASN A 359 10.48 15.99 -24.92
C ASN A 359 10.34 16.70 -26.28
N GLN A 360 9.45 16.22 -27.15
CA GLN A 360 9.30 16.81 -28.47
C GLN A 360 8.60 18.18 -28.40
N LYS A 361 8.85 19.00 -29.42
CA LYS A 361 8.21 20.32 -29.55
C LYS A 361 6.73 20.14 -29.87
N ILE A 362 5.88 20.85 -29.13
CA ILE A 362 4.44 20.85 -29.32
C ILE A 362 4.03 22.11 -30.07
N ASP A 363 3.09 21.99 -31.02
CA ASP A 363 2.37 23.12 -31.61
C ASP A 363 0.96 23.21 -30.99
N PRO A 364 0.74 24.12 -30.02
CA PRO A 364 -0.54 24.25 -29.32
C PRO A 364 -1.70 24.59 -30.26
N THR A 365 -1.44 25.32 -31.35
CA THR A 365 -2.50 25.83 -32.25
C THR A 365 -3.11 24.69 -33.05
N THR A 366 -2.26 23.84 -33.63
CA THR A 366 -2.68 22.65 -34.38
C THR A 366 -3.34 21.63 -33.46
N LEU A 367 -2.81 21.43 -32.25
CA LEU A 367 -3.39 20.49 -31.28
C LEU A 367 -4.77 20.92 -30.78
N LYS A 368 -5.02 22.21 -30.55
CA LYS A 368 -6.36 22.68 -30.13
C LYS A 368 -7.43 22.33 -31.15
N GLN A 369 -7.13 22.46 -32.45
CA GLN A 369 -8.05 22.10 -33.53
C GLN A 369 -8.27 20.58 -33.60
N HIS A 370 -7.19 19.80 -33.46
CA HIS A 370 -7.24 18.34 -33.44
C HIS A 370 -8.09 17.81 -32.27
N TRP A 371 -7.83 18.29 -31.05
CA TRP A 371 -8.54 17.88 -29.84
C TRP A 371 -10.00 18.32 -29.82
N ALA A 372 -10.31 19.51 -30.36
CA ALA A 372 -11.69 19.95 -30.54
C ALA A 372 -12.48 19.06 -31.51
N THR A 373 -11.79 18.36 -32.43
CA THR A 373 -12.40 17.42 -33.38
C THR A 373 -12.56 16.04 -32.75
N LEU A 374 -11.48 15.48 -32.18
CA LEU A 374 -11.46 14.18 -31.51
C LEU A 374 -12.52 14.03 -30.41
N LEU A 375 -12.71 15.07 -29.59
CA LEU A 375 -13.65 15.03 -28.48
C LEU A 375 -15.09 15.42 -28.88
N LYS A 376 -15.31 15.96 -30.09
CA LYS A 376 -16.65 16.18 -30.67
C LYS A 376 -17.18 14.96 -31.41
N GLU A 377 -16.33 14.16 -32.03
CA GLU A 377 -16.74 12.96 -32.77
C GLU A 377 -17.26 11.82 -31.88
N LYS A 378 -17.03 11.89 -30.56
CA LYS A 378 -17.38 10.84 -29.58
C LYS A 378 -18.37 11.28 -28.48
N SER A 379 -18.89 12.52 -28.53
CA SER A 379 -20.01 12.97 -27.67
C SER A 379 -21.35 12.70 -28.34
#